data_AF-A0A1D7YQF0-F1
#
_entry.id   AF-A0A1D7YQF0-F1
#
_cell.length_a   1.000
_cell.length_b   1.000
_cell.length_c   1.000
_cell.angle_alpha   90.00
_cell.angle_beta   90.00
_cell.angle_gamma   90.00
#
_symmetry.space_group_name_H-M   'P 1'
#
loop_
_entity.id
_entity.type
_entity.pdbx_description
1 polymer ?
#
loop_
_entity_poly.entity_id
_entity_poly.type
_entity_poly.pdbx_seq_one_letter_code
_entity_poly.pdbx_strand_id
1 'polypeptide(L)'
;MKISNNTQYTTTPQHNSISFEALKFKKINNYVNIFEDFPIKLKSGNLTEDCFVRASSDAKRFFVDVENKEGRHLGISTSNTIKDNGTLYNNIIQNLHQDWNVQGVGSAMRLGQIIILLENPKMNKIKLFSMGNAVFFHSKFKFKPAITDKQELTEKLEDILVHSNDTRFSKNVEDVKTFLSNNDPSKKDYIKNGNEILNKYLQNVVKNNLHKDPKFHIHSGFDMELTKKDIINNKDFYNNLFNKFGIDYQINT
;
A
#
# COMPACT_ATOMS: atom_id res chain seq x y z
N MET A 1 29.57 -46.34 -48.65
CA MET A 1 29.94 -45.84 -47.32
C MET A 1 30.06 -44.32 -47.43
N LYS A 2 28.99 -43.59 -47.08
CA LYS A 2 28.93 -42.13 -47.13
C LYS A 2 28.92 -41.63 -45.68
N ILE A 3 29.93 -40.84 -45.31
CA ILE A 3 29.97 -40.12 -44.04
C ILE A 3 29.42 -38.74 -44.35
N SER A 4 28.24 -38.43 -43.82
CA SER A 4 27.65 -37.10 -43.86
C SER A 4 27.62 -36.55 -42.43
N ASN A 5 28.50 -35.58 -42.19
CA ASN A 5 28.49 -34.73 -41.01
C ASN A 5 27.32 -33.75 -41.14
N ASN A 6 26.39 -33.78 -40.18
CA ASN A 6 25.55 -32.64 -39.82
C ASN A 6 24.89 -32.92 -38.47
N THR A 7 25.58 -32.54 -37.39
CA THR A 7 24.94 -32.40 -36.08
C THR A 7 24.79 -30.91 -35.82
N GLN A 8 23.61 -30.37 -36.13
CA GLN A 8 23.23 -29.04 -35.69
C GLN A 8 23.06 -29.08 -34.17
N TYR A 9 23.93 -28.37 -33.45
CA TYR A 9 23.71 -28.05 -32.05
C TYR A 9 22.65 -26.95 -31.98
N THR A 10 21.39 -27.34 -31.77
CA THR A 10 20.37 -26.41 -31.29
C THR A 10 20.67 -26.10 -29.82
N THR A 11 21.32 -24.97 -29.58
CA THR A 11 21.37 -24.34 -28.25
C THR A 11 19.99 -23.75 -27.96
N THR A 12 19.13 -24.53 -27.31
CA THR A 12 17.93 -23.99 -26.68
C THR A 12 18.39 -23.12 -25.51
N PRO A 13 18.02 -21.83 -25.42
CA PRO A 13 18.18 -21.10 -24.18
C PRO A 13 17.24 -21.76 -23.18
N GLN A 14 17.79 -22.41 -22.14
CA GLN A 14 17.04 -22.67 -20.92
C GLN A 14 16.72 -21.32 -20.29
N HIS A 15 15.64 -20.70 -20.74
CA HIS A 15 14.86 -19.82 -19.89
C HIS A 15 14.27 -20.72 -18.81
N ASN A 16 14.99 -20.88 -17.71
CA ASN A 16 14.38 -21.25 -16.44
C ASN A 16 13.57 -20.02 -15.97
N SER A 17 12.48 -19.72 -16.68
CA SER A 17 11.42 -18.92 -16.11
C SER A 17 10.80 -19.79 -15.02
N ILE A 18 11.03 -19.42 -13.76
CA ILE A 18 10.21 -19.89 -12.65
C ILE A 18 8.77 -19.61 -13.09
N SER A 19 8.02 -20.66 -13.44
CA SER A 19 6.59 -20.53 -13.67
C SER A 19 6.00 -20.15 -12.32
N PHE A 20 5.56 -18.92 -12.19
CA PHE A 20 4.84 -18.48 -11.01
C PHE A 20 3.59 -19.38 -10.92
N GLU A 21 3.52 -20.23 -9.90
CA GLU A 21 2.29 -20.92 -9.60
C GLU A 21 1.26 -19.87 -9.17
N ALA A 22 0.01 -20.01 -9.64
CA ALA A 22 -1.08 -19.14 -9.21
C ALA A 22 -1.15 -19.09 -7.66
N LEU A 23 -1.40 -17.90 -7.10
CA LEU A 23 -1.46 -17.71 -5.64
C LEU A 23 -2.43 -18.73 -5.03
N LYS A 24 -1.93 -19.51 -4.07
CA LYS A 24 -2.73 -20.48 -3.32
C LYS A 24 -3.45 -19.77 -2.19
N PHE A 25 -4.74 -20.05 -2.04
CA PHE A 25 -5.59 -19.47 -0.99
C PHE A 25 -6.13 -20.55 -0.05
N LYS A 26 -6.19 -20.20 1.23
CA LYS A 26 -6.86 -20.98 2.28
C LYS A 26 -7.96 -20.15 2.94
N LYS A 27 -8.96 -20.84 3.49
CA LYS A 27 -10.08 -20.23 4.20
C LYS A 27 -9.82 -20.15 5.70
N ILE A 28 -10.07 -19.00 6.30
CA ILE A 28 -10.15 -18.79 7.75
C ILE A 28 -11.63 -18.67 8.12
N ASN A 29 -12.02 -19.33 9.22
CA ASN A 29 -13.39 -19.29 9.76
C ASN A 29 -14.46 -19.59 8.69
N ASN A 30 -14.15 -20.43 7.69
CA ASN A 30 -14.99 -20.79 6.54
C ASN A 30 -15.41 -19.66 5.57
N TYR A 31 -15.02 -18.41 5.82
CA TYR A 31 -15.53 -17.25 5.05
C TYR A 31 -14.48 -16.30 4.51
N VAL A 32 -13.26 -16.32 5.04
CA VAL A 32 -12.21 -15.36 4.66
C VAL A 32 -11.12 -16.06 3.88
N ASN A 33 -10.88 -15.64 2.64
CA ASN A 33 -9.76 -16.14 1.84
C ASN A 33 -8.49 -15.36 2.19
N ILE A 34 -7.42 -16.06 2.58
CA ILE A 34 -6.07 -15.49 2.65
C ILE A 34 -5.14 -16.34 1.80
N PHE A 35 -4.11 -15.74 1.22
CA PHE A 35 -3.10 -16.51 0.49
C PHE A 35 -2.26 -17.35 1.48
N GLU A 36 -1.61 -18.41 1.02
CA GLU A 36 -0.67 -19.17 1.85
C GLU A 36 0.65 -18.41 1.94
N ASP A 37 1.37 -18.37 0.83
CA ASP A 37 2.53 -17.53 0.61
C ASP A 37 2.71 -17.25 -0.88
N PHE A 38 3.58 -16.29 -1.21
CA PHE A 38 4.08 -16.09 -2.56
C PHE A 38 5.48 -15.47 -2.53
N PRO A 39 6.33 -15.79 -3.51
CA PRO A 39 7.67 -15.22 -3.61
C PRO A 39 7.61 -13.76 -4.05
N ILE A 40 8.57 -12.96 -3.58
CA ILE A 40 8.81 -11.58 -4.01
C ILE A 40 10.31 -11.32 -4.11
N LYS A 41 10.66 -10.24 -4.81
CA LYS A 41 12.04 -9.74 -4.90
C LYS A 41 12.18 -8.38 -4.24
N LEU A 42 13.00 -8.31 -3.20
CA LEU A 42 13.29 -7.07 -2.49
C LEU A 42 14.72 -6.60 -2.75
N LYS A 43 14.94 -5.28 -2.71
CA LYS A 43 16.28 -4.72 -2.88
C LYS A 43 17.00 -4.71 -1.52
N SER A 44 18.22 -5.23 -1.47
CA SER A 44 19.09 -5.20 -0.30
C SER A 44 20.45 -4.60 -0.70
N GLY A 45 20.68 -3.33 -0.35
CA GLY A 45 21.84 -2.58 -0.87
C GLY A 45 21.84 -2.52 -2.41
N ASN A 46 22.89 -3.07 -3.05
CA ASN A 46 23.00 -3.18 -4.51
C ASN A 46 22.53 -4.54 -5.06
N LEU A 47 22.04 -5.43 -4.19
CA LEU A 47 21.59 -6.76 -4.54
C LEU A 47 20.07 -6.86 -4.51
N THR A 48 19.57 -7.96 -5.05
CA THR A 48 18.17 -8.39 -4.91
C THR A 48 18.15 -9.63 -4.03
N GLU A 49 17.21 -9.69 -3.11
CA GLU A 49 17.00 -10.80 -2.17
C GLU A 49 15.64 -11.42 -2.43
N ASP A 50 15.62 -12.74 -2.59
CA ASP A 50 14.38 -13.52 -2.67
C ASP A 50 13.77 -13.62 -1.27
N CYS A 51 12.53 -13.16 -1.17
CA CYS A 51 11.73 -13.17 0.06
C CYS A 51 10.37 -13.81 -0.22
N PHE A 52 9.63 -14.09 0.84
CA PHE A 52 8.28 -14.62 0.78
C PHE A 52 7.34 -13.72 1.55
N VAL A 53 6.17 -13.45 0.99
CA VAL A 53 5.06 -12.86 1.75
C VAL A 53 4.17 -14.01 2.17
N ARG A 54 3.87 -14.11 3.47
CA ARG A 54 3.05 -15.17 4.04
C ARG A 54 1.83 -14.59 4.71
N ALA A 55 0.66 -15.21 4.51
CA ALA A 55 -0.49 -14.92 5.34
C ALA A 55 -0.79 -16.06 6.31
N SER A 56 -0.97 -15.66 7.56
CA SER A 56 -1.33 -16.55 8.66
C SER A 56 -2.53 -16.00 9.41
N SER A 57 -3.10 -16.77 10.31
CA SER A 57 -4.27 -16.35 11.06
C SER A 57 -4.35 -17.02 12.42
N ASP A 58 -4.97 -16.32 13.35
CA ASP A 58 -5.58 -16.91 14.54
C ASP A 58 -7.11 -16.84 14.43
N ALA A 59 -7.82 -17.27 15.47
CA ALA A 59 -9.28 -17.34 15.46
C ALA A 59 -10.01 -16.02 15.09
N LYS A 60 -9.36 -14.85 15.26
CA LYS A 60 -10.01 -13.53 15.04
C LYS A 60 -9.21 -12.58 14.15
N ARG A 61 -7.95 -12.89 13.86
CA ARG A 61 -7.01 -11.99 13.19
C ARG A 61 -6.28 -12.73 12.08
N PHE A 62 -5.85 -11.97 11.08
CA PHE A 62 -4.87 -12.46 10.13
C PHE A 62 -3.64 -11.57 10.11
N PHE A 63 -2.54 -12.14 9.66
CA PHE A 63 -1.21 -11.54 9.61
C PHE A 63 -0.71 -11.62 8.18
N VAL A 64 0.11 -10.65 7.80
CA VAL A 64 0.80 -10.62 6.51
C VAL A 64 2.24 -10.27 6.80
N ASP A 65 3.10 -11.28 6.75
CA ASP A 65 4.49 -11.17 7.17
C ASP A 65 5.40 -11.35 5.96
N VAL A 66 6.61 -10.80 6.05
CA VAL A 66 7.66 -10.95 5.04
C VAL A 66 8.81 -11.71 5.66
N GLU A 67 9.22 -12.80 5.04
CA GLU A 67 10.34 -13.65 5.47
C GLU A 67 11.39 -13.72 4.37
N ASN A 68 12.66 -13.83 4.74
CA ASN A 68 13.71 -14.16 3.76
C ASN A 68 13.75 -15.67 3.48
N LYS A 69 14.62 -16.09 2.56
CA LYS A 69 14.82 -17.52 2.21
C LYS A 69 15.22 -18.44 3.38
N GLU A 70 15.71 -17.87 4.47
CA GLU A 70 16.12 -18.59 5.69
C GLU A 70 14.97 -18.69 6.72
N GLY A 71 13.78 -18.16 6.38
CA GLY A 71 12.62 -18.11 7.29
C GLY A 71 12.73 -17.02 8.36
N ARG A 72 13.65 -16.05 8.22
CA ARG A 72 13.75 -14.93 9.16
C ARG A 72 12.75 -13.85 8.80
N HIS A 73 11.97 -13.40 9.77
CA HIS A 73 11.02 -12.31 9.56
C HIS A 73 11.74 -10.97 9.32
N LEU A 74 11.50 -10.39 8.15
CA LEU A 74 11.93 -9.04 7.79
C LEU A 74 10.86 -8.00 8.14
N GLY A 75 9.61 -8.42 8.25
CA GLY A 75 8.53 -7.54 8.66
C GLY A 75 7.28 -8.30 9.04
N ILE A 76 6.50 -7.69 9.93
CA ILE A 76 5.27 -8.28 10.45
C ILE A 76 4.10 -7.30 10.31
N SER A 77 2.94 -7.83 9.94
CA SER A 77 1.68 -7.09 10.01
C SER A 77 0.76 -7.74 11.03
N THR A 78 0.58 -7.08 12.16
CA THR A 78 -0.24 -7.63 13.24
C THR A 78 -1.62 -6.99 13.34
N SER A 79 -2.55 -7.77 13.86
CA SER A 79 -3.88 -7.34 14.28
C SER A 79 -4.78 -6.82 13.15
N ASN A 80 -4.72 -7.44 11.97
CA ASN A 80 -5.72 -7.20 10.95
C ASN A 80 -7.03 -7.85 11.38
N THR A 81 -8.06 -7.03 11.60
CA THR A 81 -9.39 -7.50 12.03
C THR A 81 -10.42 -7.19 10.97
N ILE A 82 -11.36 -8.11 10.80
CA ILE A 82 -12.48 -7.93 9.88
C ILE A 82 -13.68 -7.51 10.71
N LYS A 83 -14.26 -6.38 10.36
CA LYS A 83 -15.49 -5.87 10.96
C LYS A 83 -16.69 -6.34 10.14
N ASP A 84 -17.84 -6.49 10.80
CA ASP A 84 -19.07 -6.98 10.18
C ASP A 84 -19.55 -6.13 8.99
N ASN A 85 -19.16 -4.85 8.95
CA ASN A 85 -19.46 -3.92 7.86
C ASN A 85 -18.56 -4.07 6.61
N GLY A 86 -17.75 -5.14 6.54
CA GLY A 86 -16.82 -5.39 5.43
C GLY A 86 -15.50 -4.61 5.51
N THR A 87 -15.23 -3.91 6.61
CA THR A 87 -13.97 -3.17 6.78
C THR A 87 -12.87 -4.09 7.29
N LEU A 88 -11.74 -4.10 6.59
CA LEU A 88 -10.48 -4.64 7.06
C LEU A 88 -9.75 -3.54 7.84
N TYR A 89 -9.71 -3.66 9.17
CA TYR A 89 -8.98 -2.73 10.00
C TYR A 89 -7.54 -3.22 10.18
N ASN A 90 -6.58 -2.48 9.62
CA ASN A 90 -5.16 -2.76 9.75
C ASN A 90 -4.57 -1.90 10.86
N ASN A 91 -3.88 -2.55 11.82
CA ASN A 91 -3.37 -1.86 12.99
C ASN A 91 -1.87 -1.58 12.89
N ILE A 92 -1.06 -2.59 12.54
CA ILE A 92 0.40 -2.47 12.59
C ILE A 92 1.03 -3.04 11.30
N ILE A 93 2.00 -2.29 10.76
CA ILE A 93 3.00 -2.75 9.81
C ILE A 93 4.35 -2.35 10.39
N GLN A 94 5.21 -3.32 10.67
CA GLN A 94 6.51 -3.09 11.26
C GLN A 94 7.59 -3.76 10.43
N ASN A 95 8.55 -2.98 9.94
CA ASN A 95 9.78 -3.52 9.40
C ASN A 95 10.69 -3.92 10.57
N LEU A 96 11.15 -5.16 10.56
CA LEU A 96 12.15 -5.69 11.46
C LEU A 96 13.53 -5.55 10.80
N HIS A 97 14.59 -5.55 11.60
CA HIS A 97 15.98 -5.51 11.10
C HIS A 97 16.26 -4.38 10.09
N GLN A 98 15.96 -3.13 10.47
CA GLN A 98 16.20 -1.96 9.62
C GLN A 98 17.69 -1.80 9.23
N ASP A 99 18.59 -2.35 10.06
CA ASP A 99 20.03 -2.44 9.85
C ASP A 99 20.42 -3.29 8.63
N TRP A 100 19.56 -4.18 8.14
CA TRP A 100 19.85 -5.06 7.01
C TRP A 100 19.62 -4.39 5.65
N ASN A 101 19.20 -3.12 5.62
CA ASN A 101 19.02 -2.32 4.41
C ASN A 101 18.08 -2.95 3.35
N VAL A 102 17.18 -3.85 3.75
CA VAL A 102 16.17 -4.43 2.87
C VAL A 102 15.04 -3.43 2.65
N GLN A 103 14.83 -3.04 1.40
CA GLN A 103 13.85 -2.05 0.98
C GLN A 103 12.60 -2.72 0.42
N GLY A 104 11.44 -2.14 0.72
CA GLY A 104 10.16 -2.61 0.17
C GLY A 104 9.38 -3.58 1.06
N VAL A 105 9.91 -3.95 2.24
CA VAL A 105 9.25 -4.85 3.20
C VAL A 105 7.81 -4.39 3.54
N GLY A 106 7.65 -3.15 4.02
CA GLY A 106 6.31 -2.58 4.29
C GLY A 106 5.41 -2.52 3.06
N SER A 107 5.99 -2.30 1.88
CA SER A 107 5.24 -2.28 0.61
C SER A 107 4.70 -3.66 0.26
N ALA A 108 5.51 -4.70 0.41
CA ALA A 108 5.09 -6.08 0.20
C ALA A 108 3.95 -6.50 1.14
N MET A 109 4.05 -6.18 2.43
CA MET A 109 2.95 -6.42 3.37
C MET A 109 1.66 -5.70 2.95
N ARG A 110 1.77 -4.43 2.52
CA ARG A 110 0.60 -3.66 2.07
C ARG A 110 -0.04 -4.27 0.82
N LEU A 111 0.76 -4.74 -0.13
CA LEU A 111 0.28 -5.41 -1.33
C LEU A 111 -0.44 -6.73 -0.98
N GLY A 112 0.10 -7.52 -0.05
CA GLY A 112 -0.59 -8.71 0.47
C GLY A 112 -1.96 -8.39 1.08
N GLN A 113 -2.06 -7.33 1.87
CA GLN A 113 -3.36 -6.90 2.43
C GLN A 113 -4.36 -6.46 1.36
N ILE A 114 -3.89 -5.83 0.27
CA ILE A 114 -4.73 -5.45 -0.88
C ILE A 114 -5.25 -6.69 -1.61
N ILE A 115 -4.40 -7.71 -1.82
CA ILE A 115 -4.82 -9.00 -2.37
C ILE A 115 -5.90 -9.63 -1.50
N ILE A 116 -5.70 -9.67 -0.17
CA ILE A 116 -6.73 -10.18 0.76
C ILE A 116 -8.04 -9.38 0.62
N LEU A 117 -8.00 -8.05 0.54
CA LEU A 117 -9.22 -7.25 0.33
C LEU A 117 -9.94 -7.67 -0.96
N LEU A 118 -9.21 -7.81 -2.07
CA LEU A 118 -9.76 -8.11 -3.39
C LEU A 118 -10.41 -9.50 -3.42
N GLU A 119 -9.75 -10.50 -2.86
CA GLU A 119 -10.17 -11.91 -2.82
C GLU A 119 -11.32 -12.21 -1.84
N ASN A 120 -11.78 -11.20 -1.12
CA ASN A 120 -12.91 -11.30 -0.20
C ASN A 120 -14.05 -10.39 -0.64
N PRO A 121 -15.09 -10.92 -1.33
CA PRO A 121 -16.18 -10.11 -1.88
C PRO A 121 -16.96 -9.28 -0.84
N LYS A 122 -17.10 -9.81 0.38
CA LYS A 122 -17.79 -9.11 1.49
C LYS A 122 -16.98 -7.93 2.05
N MET A 123 -15.69 -7.83 1.72
CA MET A 123 -14.85 -6.72 2.15
C MET A 123 -14.84 -5.61 1.10
N ASN A 124 -14.94 -4.38 1.55
CA ASN A 124 -15.10 -3.21 0.69
C ASN A 124 -13.99 -2.17 0.88
N LYS A 125 -13.27 -2.18 2.00
CA LYS A 125 -12.15 -1.25 2.24
C LYS A 125 -11.17 -1.71 3.31
N ILE A 126 -9.98 -1.12 3.27
CA ILE A 126 -8.99 -1.14 4.35
C ILE A 126 -9.07 0.20 5.09
N LYS A 127 -9.12 0.16 6.42
CA LYS A 127 -8.99 1.33 7.30
C LYS A 127 -7.81 1.17 8.24
N LEU A 128 -7.17 2.29 8.59
CA LEU A 128 -6.09 2.36 9.57
C LEU A 128 -5.97 3.76 10.16
N PHE A 129 -5.39 3.86 11.35
CA PHE A 129 -4.82 5.10 11.85
C PHE A 129 -3.36 5.17 11.38
N SER A 130 -3.00 6.20 10.62
CA SER A 130 -1.63 6.39 10.16
C SER A 130 -0.88 7.27 11.14
N MET A 131 0.26 6.80 11.66
CA MET A 131 1.22 7.70 12.31
C MET A 131 1.68 8.78 11.33
N GLY A 132 2.02 9.98 11.82
CA GLY A 132 2.37 11.12 10.98
C GLY A 132 3.51 10.82 9.99
N ASN A 133 4.58 10.16 10.46
CA ASN A 133 5.71 9.72 9.63
C ASN A 133 5.34 8.65 8.58
N ALA A 134 4.20 7.98 8.71
CA ALA A 134 3.73 6.94 7.79
C ALA A 134 2.66 7.44 6.79
N VAL A 135 2.13 8.66 6.95
CA VAL A 135 1.04 9.17 6.09
C VAL A 135 1.40 9.13 4.61
N PHE A 136 2.62 9.58 4.25
CA PHE A 136 3.06 9.53 2.85
C PHE A 136 3.36 8.12 2.37
N PHE A 137 3.74 7.20 3.25
CA PHE A 137 3.87 5.80 2.89
C PHE A 137 2.51 5.23 2.46
N HIS A 138 1.45 5.44 3.24
CA HIS A 138 0.10 4.99 2.87
C HIS A 138 -0.47 5.75 1.66
N SER A 139 -0.23 7.06 1.57
CA SER A 139 -0.68 7.90 0.45
C SER A 139 -0.12 7.44 -0.90
N LYS A 140 1.10 6.88 -0.92
CA LYS A 140 1.67 6.26 -2.14
C LYS A 140 0.87 5.05 -2.62
N PHE A 141 0.18 4.34 -1.72
CA PHE A 141 -0.75 3.26 -2.05
C PHE A 141 -2.19 3.75 -2.29
N LYS A 142 -2.38 5.05 -2.53
CA LYS A 142 -3.67 5.71 -2.77
C LYS A 142 -4.64 5.67 -1.57
N PHE A 143 -4.15 5.38 -0.36
CA PHE A 143 -4.94 5.66 0.85
C PHE A 143 -5.25 7.16 0.90
N LYS A 144 -6.48 7.47 1.28
CA LYS A 144 -6.98 8.84 1.41
C LYS A 144 -7.24 9.15 2.89
N PRO A 145 -7.12 10.41 3.33
CA PRO A 145 -7.61 10.85 4.63
C PRO A 145 -9.08 10.46 4.82
N ALA A 146 -9.40 9.98 6.02
CA ALA A 146 -10.72 9.54 6.45
C ALA A 146 -11.09 10.15 7.81
N ILE A 147 -10.61 11.37 8.08
CA ILE A 147 -10.80 12.09 9.33
C ILE A 147 -12.29 12.38 9.52
N THR A 148 -12.85 11.98 10.66
CA THR A 148 -14.25 12.26 11.00
C THR A 148 -14.42 13.41 11.98
N ASP A 149 -13.37 13.76 12.72
CA ASP A 149 -13.40 14.91 13.61
C ASP A 149 -13.16 16.21 12.82
N LYS A 150 -14.05 17.19 13.03
CA LYS A 150 -14.03 18.44 12.25
C LYS A 150 -12.89 19.36 12.70
N GLN A 151 -12.55 19.35 13.98
CA GLN A 151 -11.49 20.19 14.51
C GLN A 151 -10.14 19.65 14.03
N GLU A 152 -9.89 18.36 14.18
CA GLU A 152 -8.70 17.68 13.67
C GLU A 152 -8.51 17.96 12.17
N LEU A 153 -9.58 17.81 11.36
CA LEU A 153 -9.51 18.07 9.93
C LEU A 153 -9.16 19.54 9.63
N THR A 154 -9.72 20.48 10.39
CA THR A 154 -9.43 21.91 10.22
C THR A 154 -7.96 22.20 10.52
N GLU A 155 -7.43 21.69 11.64
CA GLU A 155 -6.02 21.83 12.01
C GLU A 155 -5.09 21.28 10.92
N LYS A 156 -5.41 20.11 10.33
CA LYS A 156 -4.64 19.54 9.21
C LYS A 156 -4.68 20.37 7.94
N LEU A 157 -5.77 21.08 7.69
CA LEU A 157 -5.87 21.97 6.54
C LEU A 157 -5.08 23.26 6.79
N GLU A 158 -5.11 23.79 8.00
CA GLU A 158 -4.33 24.97 8.40
C GLU A 158 -2.82 24.73 8.30
N ASP A 159 -2.34 23.51 8.63
CA ASP A 159 -0.94 23.11 8.45
C ASP A 159 -0.45 23.31 7.00
N ILE A 160 -1.33 23.25 5.99
CA ILE A 160 -0.96 23.46 4.57
C ILE A 160 -0.64 24.94 4.28
N LEU A 161 -1.23 25.87 5.05
CA LEU A 161 -1.09 27.32 4.82
C LEU A 161 0.33 27.83 5.02
N VAL A 162 1.16 27.10 5.78
CA VAL A 162 2.59 27.42 5.97
C VAL A 162 3.38 27.40 4.66
N HIS A 163 2.84 26.76 3.62
CA HIS A 163 3.44 26.68 2.28
C HIS A 163 3.02 27.82 1.34
N SER A 164 2.46 28.91 1.87
CA SER A 164 2.00 30.08 1.09
C SER A 164 3.07 30.70 0.18
N ASN A 165 4.35 30.59 0.54
CA ASN A 165 5.48 31.11 -0.22
C ASN A 165 6.07 30.09 -1.22
N ASP A 166 5.54 28.87 -1.30
CA ASP A 166 5.99 27.85 -2.25
C ASP A 166 5.03 27.77 -3.44
N THR A 167 5.50 28.22 -4.62
CA THR A 167 4.68 28.30 -5.83
C THR A 167 4.17 26.93 -6.31
N ARG A 168 4.84 25.83 -5.92
CA ARG A 168 4.38 24.46 -6.23
C ARG A 168 3.11 24.08 -5.48
N PHE A 169 2.79 24.81 -4.41
CA PHE A 169 1.67 24.56 -3.52
C PHE A 169 0.62 25.69 -3.53
N SER A 170 0.78 26.72 -4.38
CA SER A 170 -0.16 27.84 -4.45
C SER A 170 -1.61 27.37 -4.61
N LYS A 171 -1.86 26.34 -5.44
CA LYS A 171 -3.22 25.81 -5.60
C LYS A 171 -3.75 25.11 -4.36
N ASN A 172 -2.90 24.36 -3.64
CA ASN A 172 -3.30 23.74 -2.38
C ASN A 172 -3.65 24.79 -1.33
N VAL A 173 -2.83 25.84 -1.21
CA VAL A 173 -3.05 26.95 -0.27
C VAL A 173 -4.33 27.73 -0.63
N GLU A 174 -4.57 27.99 -1.91
CA GLU A 174 -5.82 28.61 -2.38
C GLU A 174 -7.05 27.77 -2.03
N ASP A 175 -7.03 26.47 -2.35
CA ASP A 175 -8.14 25.55 -2.06
C ASP A 175 -8.47 25.52 -0.56
N VAL A 176 -7.46 25.52 0.31
CA VAL A 176 -7.65 25.61 1.77
C VAL A 176 -8.27 26.94 2.19
N LYS A 177 -7.72 28.07 1.74
CA LYS A 177 -8.25 29.40 2.08
C LYS A 177 -9.71 29.53 1.67
N THR A 178 -10.04 29.17 0.43
CA THR A 178 -11.42 29.19 -0.08
C THR A 178 -12.32 28.26 0.74
N PHE A 179 -11.84 27.08 1.10
CA PHE A 179 -12.63 26.13 1.89
C PHE A 179 -12.94 26.68 3.29
N LEU A 180 -11.92 27.12 4.03
CA LEU A 180 -12.05 27.61 5.40
C LEU A 180 -12.85 28.92 5.50
N SER A 181 -12.78 29.80 4.49
CA SER A 181 -13.58 31.04 4.46
C SER A 181 -15.05 30.82 4.13
N ASN A 182 -15.39 29.82 3.29
CA ASN A 182 -16.73 29.68 2.72
C ASN A 182 -17.55 28.49 3.27
N ASN A 183 -16.90 27.57 3.99
CA ASN A 183 -17.55 26.36 4.51
C ASN A 183 -17.65 26.40 6.02
N ASP A 184 -18.87 26.55 6.52
CA ASP A 184 -19.19 26.34 7.92
C ASP A 184 -18.97 24.85 8.28
N PRO A 185 -18.18 24.53 9.33
CA PRO A 185 -18.03 23.18 9.85
C PRO A 185 -19.36 22.47 10.14
N SER A 186 -20.46 23.19 10.38
CA SER A 186 -21.80 22.61 10.56
C SER A 186 -22.33 21.90 9.30
N LYS A 187 -21.84 22.25 8.10
CA LYS A 187 -22.31 21.71 6.82
C LYS A 187 -22.02 20.21 6.70
N LYS A 188 -22.99 19.47 6.14
CA LYS A 188 -22.92 18.01 5.95
C LYS A 188 -21.69 17.54 5.16
N ASP A 189 -21.29 18.30 4.15
CA ASP A 189 -20.19 17.92 3.25
C ASP A 189 -18.81 18.42 3.70
N TYR A 190 -18.71 19.10 4.86
CA TYR A 190 -17.45 19.66 5.37
C TYR A 190 -16.35 18.60 5.47
N ILE A 191 -16.66 17.47 6.11
CA ILE A 191 -15.72 16.36 6.29
C ILE A 191 -15.26 15.79 4.95
N LYS A 192 -16.20 15.57 4.02
CA LYS A 192 -15.89 15.01 2.71
C LYS A 192 -14.96 15.94 1.92
N ASN A 193 -15.36 17.20 1.77
CA ASN A 193 -14.64 18.19 0.97
C ASN A 193 -13.27 18.52 1.59
N GLY A 194 -13.17 18.62 2.92
CA GLY A 194 -11.91 18.84 3.60
C GLY A 194 -10.94 17.68 3.43
N ASN A 195 -11.39 16.43 3.59
CA ASN A 195 -10.54 15.25 3.31
C ASN A 195 -10.09 15.19 1.84
N GLU A 196 -10.93 15.62 0.89
CA GLU A 196 -10.55 15.72 -0.52
C GLU A 196 -9.45 16.76 -0.77
N ILE A 197 -9.51 17.93 -0.11
CA ILE A 197 -8.45 18.96 -0.19
C ILE A 197 -7.16 18.46 0.43
N LEU A 198 -7.21 17.86 1.62
CA LEU A 198 -6.04 17.27 2.28
C LEU A 198 -5.42 16.18 1.40
N ASN A 199 -6.23 15.33 0.78
CA ASN A 199 -5.75 14.31 -0.15
C ASN A 199 -5.00 14.92 -1.35
N LYS A 200 -5.53 15.99 -1.96
CA LYS A 200 -4.84 16.69 -3.07
C LYS A 200 -3.48 17.21 -2.64
N TYR A 201 -3.35 17.74 -1.42
CA TYR A 201 -2.07 18.17 -0.87
C TYR A 201 -1.10 17.00 -0.71
N LEU A 202 -1.51 15.91 -0.05
CA LEU A 202 -0.66 14.72 0.13
C LEU A 202 -0.17 14.16 -1.21
N GLN A 203 -1.05 14.07 -2.20
CA GLN A 203 -0.68 13.60 -3.55
C GLN A 203 0.28 14.57 -4.25
N ASN A 204 0.16 15.89 -4.04
CA ASN A 204 1.10 16.86 -4.58
C ASN A 204 2.50 16.72 -3.95
N VAL A 205 2.59 16.52 -2.63
CA VAL A 205 3.85 16.22 -1.93
C VAL A 205 4.50 14.95 -2.47
N VAL A 206 3.72 13.87 -2.64
CA VAL A 206 4.19 12.60 -3.20
C VAL A 206 4.70 12.79 -4.64
N LYS A 207 3.94 13.48 -5.49
CA LYS A 207 4.28 13.74 -6.89
C LYS A 207 5.61 14.51 -7.04
N ASN A 208 5.87 15.46 -6.15
CA ASN A 208 7.10 16.25 -6.15
C ASN A 208 8.27 15.58 -5.39
N ASN A 209 8.10 14.35 -4.90
CA ASN A 209 9.09 13.63 -4.09
C ASN A 209 9.52 14.37 -2.80
N LEU A 210 8.66 15.21 -2.23
CA LEU A 210 8.97 16.07 -1.08
C LEU A 210 8.67 15.42 0.28
N HIS A 211 8.17 14.18 0.29
CA HIS A 211 7.78 13.44 1.50
C HIS A 211 8.93 13.11 2.48
N LYS A 212 10.19 13.37 2.11
CA LYS A 212 11.37 13.24 2.99
C LYS A 212 11.89 14.58 3.50
N ASP A 213 11.38 15.69 2.97
CA ASP A 213 11.76 17.02 3.42
C ASP A 213 11.01 17.33 4.72
N PRO A 214 11.73 17.68 5.81
CA PRO A 214 11.12 18.00 7.10
C PRO A 214 10.03 19.06 7.04
N LYS A 215 10.09 19.97 6.06
CA LYS A 215 9.06 21.01 5.88
C LYS A 215 7.68 20.45 5.58
N PHE A 216 7.59 19.26 4.99
CA PHE A 216 6.33 18.63 4.61
C PHE A 216 5.94 17.50 5.56
N HIS A 217 6.66 17.31 6.66
CA HIS A 217 6.34 16.27 7.63
C HIS A 217 4.93 16.45 8.21
N ILE A 218 4.20 15.35 8.29
CA ILE A 218 2.95 15.31 9.04
C ILE A 218 3.30 14.94 10.48
N HIS A 219 3.07 15.86 11.41
CA HIS A 219 3.46 15.67 12.82
C HIS A 219 2.49 14.75 13.57
N SER A 220 1.20 15.10 13.57
CA SER A 220 0.16 14.24 14.15
C SER A 220 -0.48 13.38 13.06
N GLY A 221 -0.57 12.08 13.35
CA GLY A 221 -1.22 11.09 12.50
C GLY A 221 -2.73 11.28 12.41
N PHE A 222 -3.37 10.52 11.52
CA PHE A 222 -4.82 10.56 11.32
C PHE A 222 -5.34 9.30 10.63
N ASP A 223 -6.67 9.11 10.68
CA ASP A 223 -7.34 8.00 10.01
C ASP A 223 -7.25 8.10 8.48
N MET A 224 -6.95 6.97 7.84
CA MET A 224 -6.90 6.82 6.39
C MET A 224 -7.67 5.58 5.94
N GLU A 225 -8.19 5.63 4.71
CA GLU A 225 -8.85 4.48 4.10
C GLU A 225 -8.46 4.27 2.63
N LEU A 226 -8.54 3.02 2.20
CA LEU A 226 -8.42 2.60 0.81
C LEU A 226 -9.60 1.68 0.46
N THR A 227 -10.43 2.10 -0.49
CA THR A 227 -11.60 1.31 -0.89
C THR A 227 -11.26 0.34 -2.03
N LYS A 228 -11.99 -0.78 -2.10
CA LYS A 228 -11.90 -1.71 -3.24
C LYS A 228 -12.22 -1.00 -4.56
N LYS A 229 -13.19 -0.08 -4.56
CA LYS A 229 -13.53 0.76 -5.71
C LYS A 229 -12.34 1.62 -6.15
N ASP A 230 -11.63 2.25 -5.21
CA ASP A 230 -10.43 3.03 -5.53
C ASP A 230 -9.31 2.16 -6.10
N ILE A 231 -9.16 0.93 -5.60
CA ILE A 231 -8.18 -0.03 -6.12
C ILE A 231 -8.50 -0.38 -7.58
N ILE A 232 -9.75 -0.78 -7.85
CA ILE A 232 -10.23 -1.12 -9.20
C ILE A 232 -10.05 0.06 -10.17
N ASN A 233 -10.45 1.26 -9.76
CA ASN A 233 -10.30 2.48 -10.56
C ASN A 233 -8.83 2.85 -10.86
N ASN A 234 -7.88 2.29 -10.11
CA ASN A 234 -6.44 2.51 -10.29
C ASN A 234 -5.71 1.19 -10.59
N LYS A 235 -6.37 0.20 -11.22
CA LYS A 235 -5.81 -1.14 -11.39
C LYS A 235 -4.44 -1.18 -12.06
N ASP A 236 -4.19 -0.34 -13.07
CA ASP A 236 -2.89 -0.29 -13.75
C ASP A 236 -1.76 0.12 -12.80
N PHE A 237 -2.04 1.03 -11.86
CA PHE A 237 -1.07 1.40 -10.83
C PHE A 237 -0.70 0.21 -9.94
N TYR A 238 -1.69 -0.57 -9.50
CA TYR A 238 -1.45 -1.74 -8.64
C TYR A 238 -0.84 -2.91 -9.41
N ASN A 239 -1.29 -3.20 -10.63
CA ASN A 239 -0.69 -4.22 -11.49
C ASN A 239 0.79 -3.91 -11.77
N ASN A 240 1.14 -2.65 -12.00
CA ASN A 240 2.54 -2.21 -12.12
C ASN A 240 3.32 -2.41 -10.81
N LEU A 241 2.70 -2.22 -9.64
CA LEU A 241 3.33 -2.54 -8.36
C LEU A 241 3.51 -4.04 -8.16
N PHE A 242 2.52 -4.87 -8.46
CA PHE A 242 2.65 -6.33 -8.37
C PHE A 242 3.80 -6.83 -9.26
N ASN A 243 3.84 -6.38 -10.52
CA ASN A 243 4.94 -6.68 -11.44
C ASN A 243 6.31 -6.23 -10.90
N LYS A 244 6.40 -5.02 -10.33
CA LYS A 244 7.65 -4.49 -9.75
C LYS A 244 8.18 -5.35 -8.61
N PHE A 245 7.29 -5.94 -7.81
CA PHE A 245 7.66 -6.81 -6.68
C PHE A 245 7.79 -8.29 -7.08
N GLY A 246 7.52 -8.63 -8.35
CA GLY A 246 7.53 -10.01 -8.85
C GLY A 246 6.35 -10.85 -8.34
N ILE A 247 5.22 -10.21 -8.01
CA ILE A 247 4.00 -10.85 -7.53
C ILE A 247 3.14 -11.22 -8.74
N ASP A 248 2.86 -12.51 -8.92
CA ASP A 248 1.99 -13.02 -9.98
C ASP A 248 0.50 -12.84 -9.65
N TYR A 249 0.05 -11.59 -9.58
CA TYR A 249 -1.32 -11.24 -9.29
C TYR A 249 -1.77 -10.08 -10.17
N GLN A 250 -2.98 -10.20 -10.75
CA GLN A 250 -3.53 -9.20 -11.65
C GLN A 250 -4.97 -8.84 -11.27
N ILE A 251 -5.25 -7.55 -11.23
CA ILE A 251 -6.59 -7.00 -11.07
C ILE A 251 -7.19 -6.85 -12.48
N ASN A 252 -8.20 -7.67 -12.79
CA ASN A 252 -8.79 -7.76 -14.12
C ASN A 252 -10.02 -6.85 -14.30
N THR A 253 -10.86 -6.73 -13.28
CA THR A 253 -12.08 -5.89 -13.28
C THR A 253 -11.78 -4.54 -12.70
#